data_AF-A0A2U3X463-F1
#
_entry.id   AF-A0A2U3X463-F1
#
_cell.length_a   1.000
_cell.length_b   1.000
_cell.length_c   1.000
_cell.angle_alpha   90.00
_cell.angle_beta   90.00
_cell.angle_gamma   90.00
#
_symmetry.space_group_name_H-M   'P 1'
#
loop_
_entity.id
_entity.type
_entity.pdbx_description
1 polymer ?
#
loop_
_entity_poly.entity_id
_entity_poly.type
_entity_poly.pdbx_seq_one_letter_code
_entity_poly.pdbx_strand_id
1 'polypeptide(L)'
;GHLLDSKRYAIIGADLRDLPELEEKLKKCNMNPQLPTLLVTECVLVYMTPEQSANLLKWAASSFDTAMFINYEQVNMDDRFGQIMIENLRRRQCDLAGVETCKSLESQKERLLSNGWETASAVDMMELYSKLPQAEVSRIESLEFLDEMELLEQLMQHYCLCWATKGGHALGLKEITY
;
A
#
# COMPACT_ATOMS: atom_id res chain seq x y z
N GLY A 1 22.80 8.98 9.40
CA GLY A 1 22.24 8.15 8.33
C GLY A 1 22.50 8.80 6.98
N HIS A 2 22.38 8.03 5.89
CA HIS A 2 22.51 8.55 4.53
C HIS A 2 21.30 9.42 4.18
N LEU A 3 21.57 10.64 3.69
CA LEU A 3 20.56 11.62 3.29
C LEU A 3 20.99 12.24 1.95
N LEU A 4 20.08 12.24 0.98
CA LEU A 4 20.19 13.06 -0.22
C LEU A 4 19.04 14.08 -0.16
N ASP A 5 19.35 15.36 -0.28
CA ASP A 5 18.34 16.42 -0.23
C ASP A 5 18.54 17.40 -1.40
N SER A 6 17.45 17.73 -2.06
CA SER A 6 17.40 18.68 -3.16
C SER A 6 16.03 19.37 -3.17
N LYS A 7 15.92 20.48 -3.89
CA LYS A 7 14.69 21.30 -3.92
C LYS A 7 13.42 20.52 -4.29
N ARG A 8 13.53 19.44 -5.07
CA ARG A 8 12.38 18.70 -5.63
C ARG A 8 12.39 17.20 -5.32
N TYR A 9 13.41 16.70 -4.62
CA TYR A 9 13.58 15.28 -4.35
C TYR A 9 14.53 15.06 -3.16
N ALA A 10 14.14 14.21 -2.24
CA ALA A 10 14.96 13.79 -1.11
C ALA A 10 14.90 12.26 -0.94
N ILE A 11 16.01 11.66 -0.52
CA ILE A 11 16.11 10.25 -0.12
C ILE A 11 16.57 10.21 1.34
N ILE A 12 15.79 9.57 2.19
CA ILE A 12 16.01 9.52 3.64
C ILE A 12 16.17 8.06 4.05
N GLY A 13 17.33 7.71 4.60
CA GLY A 13 17.47 6.44 5.33
C GLY A 13 16.89 6.57 6.72
N ALA A 14 15.74 5.95 6.99
CA ALA A 14 15.06 5.89 8.28
C ALA A 14 14.36 4.53 8.47
N ASP A 15 14.19 4.10 9.72
CA ASP A 15 13.33 2.97 10.03
C ASP A 15 11.88 3.44 10.14
N LEU A 16 10.98 2.89 9.32
CA LEU A 16 9.56 3.26 9.33
C LEU A 16 8.85 2.91 10.65
N ARG A 17 9.47 2.08 11.49
CA ARG A 17 8.97 1.70 12.81
C ARG A 17 9.36 2.72 13.89
N ASP A 18 10.35 3.58 13.62
CA ASP A 18 10.78 4.68 14.49
C ASP A 18 10.21 6.01 13.94
N LEU A 19 8.94 6.26 14.26
CA LEU A 19 8.21 7.43 13.77
C LEU A 19 8.84 8.78 14.21
N PRO A 20 9.34 8.95 15.45
CA PRO A 20 10.08 10.14 15.83
C PRO A 20 11.28 10.41 14.90
N GLU A 21 12.09 9.38 14.59
CA GLU A 21 13.23 9.52 13.70
C GLU A 21 12.79 9.88 12.27
N LEU A 22 11.75 9.21 11.76
CA LEU A 22 11.18 9.45 10.43
C LEU A 22 10.70 10.91 10.29
N GLU A 23 9.91 11.39 11.26
CA GLU A 23 9.36 12.74 11.26
C GLU A 23 10.46 13.81 11.35
N GLU A 24 11.46 13.61 12.23
CA GLU A 24 12.58 14.53 12.36
C GLU A 24 13.33 14.69 11.03
N LYS A 25 13.62 13.58 10.35
CA LYS A 25 14.36 13.60 9.07
C LYS A 25 13.53 14.19 7.93
N LEU A 26 12.23 13.88 7.85
CA LEU A 26 11.34 14.48 6.86
C LEU A 26 11.25 16.01 7.03
N LYS A 27 11.15 16.49 8.28
CA LYS A 27 11.17 17.93 8.58
C LYS A 27 12.50 18.58 8.22
N LYS A 28 13.64 17.90 8.45
CA LYS A 28 14.96 18.39 8.01
C LYS A 28 15.05 18.57 6.49
N CYS A 29 14.32 17.77 5.72
CA CYS A 29 14.18 17.92 4.27
C CYS A 29 13.05 18.86 3.85
N ASN A 30 12.57 19.72 4.76
CA ASN A 30 11.55 20.74 4.49
C ASN A 30 10.21 20.16 4.02
N MET A 31 9.82 18.96 4.47
CA MET A 31 8.46 18.45 4.25
C MET A 31 7.44 19.39 4.88
N ASN A 32 6.50 19.90 4.07
CA ASN A 32 5.48 20.85 4.52
C ASN A 32 4.13 20.13 4.76
N PRO A 33 3.68 19.97 6.02
CA PRO A 33 2.42 19.28 6.34
C PRO A 33 1.15 20.01 5.87
N GLN A 34 1.28 21.29 5.50
CA GLN A 34 0.15 22.11 5.03
C GLN A 34 -0.19 21.88 3.55
N LEU A 35 0.64 21.12 2.82
CA LEU A 35 0.38 20.79 1.42
C LEU A 35 -0.38 19.45 1.32
N PRO A 36 -1.30 19.32 0.35
CA PRO A 36 -1.86 18.02 -0.02
C PRO A 36 -0.76 17.02 -0.31
N THR A 37 -0.76 15.89 0.41
CA THR A 37 0.33 14.91 0.35
C THR A 37 -0.20 13.52 0.02
N LEU A 38 0.40 12.88 -1.00
CA LEU A 38 0.20 11.47 -1.31
C LEU A 38 1.33 10.66 -0.67
N LEU A 39 0.96 9.68 0.15
CA LEU A 39 1.87 8.69 0.71
C LEU A 39 1.64 7.34 0.00
N VAL A 40 2.72 6.63 -0.30
CA VAL A 40 2.66 5.36 -1.03
C VAL A 40 3.44 4.31 -0.26
N THR A 41 2.80 3.18 0.00
CA THR A 41 3.44 1.95 0.48
C THR A 41 3.16 0.83 -0.50
N GLU A 42 4.19 0.43 -1.23
CA GLU A 42 4.11 -0.62 -2.25
C GLU A 42 4.92 -1.83 -1.79
N CYS A 43 4.21 -2.86 -1.31
CA CYS A 43 4.76 -4.02 -0.61
C CYS A 43 5.68 -3.61 0.57
N VAL A 44 5.13 -2.84 1.53
CA VAL A 44 5.92 -2.35 2.68
C VAL A 44 5.27 -2.73 4.01
N LEU A 45 3.99 -2.44 4.21
CA LEU A 45 3.38 -2.54 5.54
C LEU A 45 3.30 -3.98 6.05
N VAL A 46 3.15 -4.96 5.17
CA VAL A 46 3.16 -6.39 5.50
C VAL A 46 4.45 -6.87 6.21
N TYR A 47 5.57 -6.13 6.09
CA TYR A 47 6.86 -6.51 6.70
C TYR A 47 7.07 -5.98 8.12
N MET A 48 6.18 -5.11 8.60
CA MET A 48 6.19 -4.63 9.99
C MET A 48 5.02 -5.22 10.75
N THR A 49 5.07 -5.17 12.08
CA THR A 49 3.96 -5.71 12.87
C THR A 49 2.67 -4.91 12.59
N PRO A 50 1.49 -5.51 12.80
CA PRO A 50 0.19 -4.85 12.67
C PRO A 50 0.14 -3.53 13.45
N GLU A 51 0.64 -3.54 14.69
CA GLU A 51 0.77 -2.34 15.53
C GLU A 51 1.67 -1.27 14.90
N GLN A 52 2.85 -1.64 14.39
CA GLN A 52 3.78 -0.69 13.77
C GLN A 52 3.16 -0.05 12.52
N SER A 53 2.51 -0.84 11.68
CA SER A 53 1.86 -0.32 10.47
C SER A 53 0.65 0.57 10.81
N ALA A 54 -0.13 0.21 11.82
CA ALA A 54 -1.24 1.04 12.30
C ALA A 54 -0.72 2.39 12.83
N ASN A 55 0.38 2.37 13.59
CA ASN A 55 1.04 3.58 14.07
C ASN A 55 1.51 4.48 12.91
N LEU A 56 2.11 3.90 11.86
CA LEU A 56 2.53 4.65 10.66
C LEU A 56 1.33 5.27 9.92
N LEU A 57 0.25 4.50 9.72
CA LEU A 57 -0.99 4.98 9.10
C LEU A 57 -1.60 6.13 9.90
N LYS A 58 -1.65 5.99 11.23
CA LYS A 58 -2.19 7.01 12.15
C LYS A 58 -1.33 8.26 12.18
N TRP A 59 -0.01 8.11 12.16
CA TRP A 59 0.92 9.23 12.06
C TRP A 59 0.72 9.99 10.76
N ALA A 60 0.59 9.29 9.63
CA ALA A 60 0.35 9.91 8.33
C ALA A 60 -0.98 10.67 8.33
N ALA A 61 -2.07 10.04 8.78
CA ALA A 61 -3.37 10.69 8.90
C ALA A 61 -3.34 11.91 9.84
N SER A 62 -2.53 11.89 10.89
CA SER A 62 -2.43 13.01 11.84
C SER A 62 -1.50 14.14 11.36
N SER A 63 -0.55 13.84 10.49
CA SER A 63 0.48 14.80 10.04
C SER A 63 -0.03 15.77 8.97
N PHE A 64 -1.05 15.38 8.21
CA PHE A 64 -1.54 16.14 7.06
C PHE A 64 -3.03 16.43 7.18
N ASP A 65 -3.43 17.67 6.91
CA ASP A 65 -4.84 18.08 6.89
C ASP A 65 -5.56 17.59 5.63
N THR A 66 -4.83 17.47 4.51
CA THR A 66 -5.31 16.89 3.26
C THR A 66 -4.31 15.87 2.76
N ALA A 67 -4.72 14.61 2.67
CA ALA A 67 -3.83 13.55 2.24
C ALA A 67 -4.55 12.41 1.52
N MET A 68 -3.76 11.65 0.77
CA MET A 68 -4.12 10.36 0.22
C MET A 68 -3.07 9.33 0.62
N PHE A 69 -3.49 8.11 0.87
CA PHE A 69 -2.62 6.96 1.09
C PHE A 69 -2.90 5.93 0.00
N ILE A 70 -1.85 5.37 -0.60
CA ILE A 70 -1.94 4.19 -1.44
C ILE A 70 -1.18 3.07 -0.77
N ASN A 71 -1.84 1.92 -0.62
CA ASN A 71 -1.24 0.69 -0.13
C ASN A 71 -1.43 -0.40 -1.18
N TYR A 72 -0.33 -1.01 -1.63
CA TYR A 72 -0.35 -2.22 -2.43
C TYR A 72 0.35 -3.31 -1.65
N GLU A 73 -0.31 -4.43 -1.36
CA GLU A 73 0.28 -5.59 -0.69
C GLU A 73 -0.66 -6.81 -0.82
N GLN A 74 -0.37 -7.88 -0.07
CA GLN A 74 -1.17 -9.09 -0.08
C GLN A 74 -2.60 -8.89 0.47
N VAL A 75 -3.50 -9.77 0.03
CA VAL A 75 -4.87 -9.92 0.54
C VAL A 75 -5.27 -11.39 0.48
N ASN A 76 -6.37 -11.76 1.15
CA ASN A 76 -6.91 -13.12 1.13
C ASN A 76 -5.94 -14.21 1.64
N MET A 77 -5.04 -13.83 2.57
CA MET A 77 -3.93 -14.70 3.02
C MET A 77 -4.33 -15.86 3.95
N ASP A 78 -5.62 -16.01 4.27
CA ASP A 78 -6.15 -17.02 5.21
C ASP A 78 -6.49 -18.36 4.51
N ASP A 79 -6.32 -18.44 3.19
CA ASP A 79 -6.60 -19.65 2.42
C ASP A 79 -5.34 -20.54 2.21
N ARG A 80 -5.52 -21.68 1.52
CA ARG A 80 -4.42 -22.61 1.27
C ARG A 80 -3.29 -21.99 0.44
N PHE A 81 -3.61 -21.15 -0.54
CA PHE A 81 -2.60 -20.49 -1.38
C PHE A 81 -1.83 -19.44 -0.58
N GLY A 82 -2.53 -18.63 0.22
CA GLY A 82 -1.93 -17.71 1.18
C GLY A 82 -0.93 -18.39 2.12
N GLN A 83 -1.28 -19.56 2.68
CA GLN A 83 -0.36 -20.34 3.52
C GLN A 83 0.88 -20.81 2.74
N ILE A 84 0.71 -21.28 1.50
CA ILE A 84 1.83 -21.68 0.63
C ILE A 84 2.73 -20.46 0.34
N MET A 85 2.16 -19.28 0.08
CA MET A 85 2.91 -18.05 -0.14
C MET A 85 3.74 -17.67 1.10
N ILE A 86 3.15 -17.72 2.30
CA ILE A 86 3.84 -17.44 3.57
C ILE A 86 5.00 -18.41 3.77
N GLU A 87 4.78 -19.72 3.60
CA GLU A 87 5.83 -20.73 3.73
C GLU A 87 6.97 -20.51 2.73
N ASN A 88 6.66 -20.16 1.48
CA ASN A 88 7.65 -19.90 0.45
C ASN A 88 8.53 -18.69 0.77
N LEU A 89 7.96 -17.61 1.34
CA LEU A 89 8.72 -16.44 1.76
C LEU A 89 9.57 -16.72 3.01
N ARG A 90 9.03 -17.48 3.98
CA ARG A 90 9.79 -17.90 5.16
C ARG A 90 11.02 -18.74 4.81
N ARG A 91 10.91 -19.63 3.81
CA ARG A 91 12.06 -20.40 3.28
C ARG A 91 13.17 -19.51 2.73
N ARG A 92 12.85 -18.28 2.32
CA ARG A 92 13.79 -17.24 1.85
C ARG A 92 14.20 -16.27 2.96
N GLN A 93 13.94 -16.61 4.23
CA GLN A 93 14.25 -15.77 5.40
C GLN A 93 13.52 -14.42 5.37
N CYS A 94 12.34 -14.38 4.75
CA CYS A 94 11.48 -13.21 4.63
C CYS A 94 10.16 -13.50 5.33
N ASP A 95 10.01 -13.06 6.58
CA ASP A 95 8.77 -13.23 7.33
C ASP A 95 7.81 -12.05 7.08
N LEU A 96 6.52 -12.36 7.01
CA LEU A 96 5.45 -11.36 6.83
C LEU A 96 4.85 -11.02 8.19
N ALA A 97 5.53 -10.16 8.95
CA ALA A 97 5.15 -9.80 10.32
C ALA A 97 3.71 -9.24 10.43
N GLY A 98 3.20 -8.61 9.36
CA GLY A 98 1.89 -7.98 9.29
C GLY A 98 0.81 -8.81 8.60
N VAL A 99 1.04 -10.09 8.30
CA VAL A 99 0.14 -10.89 7.45
C VAL A 99 -1.29 -11.03 7.98
N GLU A 100 -1.50 -10.93 9.30
CA GLU A 100 -2.84 -10.95 9.89
C GLU A 100 -3.75 -9.80 9.41
N THR A 101 -3.16 -8.70 8.94
CA THR A 101 -3.90 -7.56 8.36
C THR A 101 -4.35 -7.82 6.92
N CYS A 102 -3.73 -8.80 6.25
CA CYS A 102 -3.97 -9.17 4.85
C CYS A 102 -5.09 -10.22 4.69
N LYS A 103 -6.08 -10.23 5.59
CA LYS A 103 -7.15 -11.23 5.62
C LYS A 103 -8.14 -11.08 4.46
N SER A 104 -8.57 -9.86 4.15
CA SER A 104 -9.52 -9.56 3.09
C SER A 104 -9.47 -8.09 2.68
N LEU A 105 -10.14 -7.73 1.58
CA LEU A 105 -10.29 -6.32 1.19
C LEU A 105 -10.97 -5.49 2.29
N GLU A 106 -11.91 -6.09 3.03
CA GLU A 106 -12.57 -5.43 4.17
C GLU A 106 -11.59 -5.17 5.32
N SER A 107 -10.69 -6.10 5.65
CA SER A 107 -9.69 -5.86 6.70
C SER A 107 -8.70 -4.76 6.30
N GLN A 108 -8.34 -4.68 5.01
CA GLN A 108 -7.48 -3.61 4.51
C GLN A 108 -8.17 -2.24 4.56
N LYS A 109 -9.45 -2.15 4.19
CA LYS A 109 -10.23 -0.91 4.32
C LYS A 109 -10.40 -0.50 5.78
N GLU A 110 -10.79 -1.43 6.65
CA GLU A 110 -11.00 -1.16 8.07
C GLU A 110 -9.70 -0.69 8.75
N ARG A 111 -8.56 -1.26 8.38
CA ARG A 111 -7.25 -0.81 8.87
C ARG A 111 -6.95 0.65 8.50
N LEU A 112 -7.36 1.11 7.33
CA LEU A 112 -7.23 2.53 6.95
C LEU A 112 -8.21 3.39 7.76
N LEU A 113 -9.49 3.04 7.77
CA LEU A 113 -10.54 3.82 8.45
C LEU A 113 -10.30 3.96 9.96
N SER A 114 -9.96 2.86 10.63
CA SER A 114 -9.67 2.83 12.07
C SER A 114 -8.42 3.62 12.46
N ASN A 115 -7.54 3.97 11.52
CA ASN A 115 -6.32 4.74 11.74
C ASN A 115 -6.40 6.18 11.22
N GLY A 116 -7.61 6.75 11.19
CA GLY A 116 -7.82 8.20 11.03
C GLY A 116 -8.05 8.67 9.59
N TRP A 117 -8.24 7.75 8.65
CA TRP A 117 -8.63 8.07 7.28
C TRP A 117 -10.15 8.17 7.14
N GLU A 118 -10.64 9.10 6.31
CA GLU A 118 -12.09 9.37 6.17
C GLU A 118 -12.77 8.44 5.16
N THR A 119 -12.05 8.03 4.13
CA THR A 119 -12.54 7.07 3.13
C THR A 119 -11.49 6.00 2.89
N ALA A 120 -11.93 4.82 2.48
CA ALA A 120 -11.07 3.73 2.05
C ALA A 120 -11.75 2.94 0.96
N SER A 121 -11.00 2.66 -0.11
CA SER A 121 -11.38 1.78 -1.21
C SER A 121 -10.30 0.73 -1.39
N ALA A 122 -10.68 -0.45 -1.85
CA ALA A 122 -9.77 -1.55 -2.10
C ALA A 122 -10.33 -2.43 -3.20
N VAL A 123 -9.44 -2.92 -4.08
CA VAL A 123 -9.73 -3.94 -5.08
C VAL A 123 -8.62 -4.96 -5.09
N ASP A 124 -8.94 -6.23 -5.36
CA ASP A 124 -7.90 -7.19 -5.66
C ASP A 124 -7.33 -6.92 -7.07
N MET A 125 -6.12 -7.43 -7.34
CA MET A 125 -5.45 -7.15 -8.61
C MET A 125 -6.12 -7.83 -9.78
N MET A 126 -6.95 -8.86 -9.56
CA MET A 126 -7.68 -9.52 -10.64
C MET A 126 -8.86 -8.66 -11.09
N GLU A 127 -9.58 -8.04 -10.15
CA GLU A 127 -10.58 -7.03 -10.46
C GLU A 127 -9.96 -5.88 -11.23
N LEU A 128 -8.81 -5.34 -10.78
CA LEU A 128 -8.10 -4.27 -11.46
C LEU A 128 -7.70 -4.69 -12.88
N TYR A 129 -7.09 -5.86 -13.04
CA TYR A 129 -6.70 -6.40 -14.34
C TYR A 129 -7.89 -6.51 -15.30
N SER A 130 -9.03 -6.98 -14.79
CA SER A 130 -10.26 -7.14 -15.59
C SER A 130 -10.85 -5.83 -16.10
N LYS A 131 -10.51 -4.69 -15.47
CA LYS A 131 -10.98 -3.35 -15.83
C LYS A 131 -9.97 -2.55 -16.66
N LEU A 132 -8.81 -3.10 -16.97
CA LEU A 132 -7.86 -2.44 -17.86
C LEU A 132 -8.49 -2.20 -19.24
N PRO A 133 -8.11 -1.11 -19.93
CA PRO A 133 -8.52 -0.90 -21.31
C PRO A 133 -8.15 -2.12 -22.17
N GLN A 134 -9.08 -2.62 -22.98
CA GLN A 134 -8.86 -3.83 -23.79
C GLN A 134 -7.61 -3.75 -24.67
N ALA A 135 -7.26 -2.56 -25.16
CA ALA A 135 -6.04 -2.34 -25.93
C ALA A 135 -4.77 -2.60 -25.11
N GLU A 136 -4.77 -2.26 -23.81
CA GLU A 136 -3.63 -2.54 -22.92
C GLU A 136 -3.55 -4.03 -22.58
N VAL A 137 -4.69 -4.68 -22.31
CA VAL A 137 -4.73 -6.14 -22.09
C VAL A 137 -4.16 -6.88 -23.29
N SER A 138 -4.66 -6.61 -24.49
CA SER A 138 -4.16 -7.25 -25.71
C SER A 138 -2.70 -6.94 -26.01
N ARG A 139 -2.22 -5.73 -25.67
CA ARG A 139 -0.81 -5.37 -25.80
C ARG A 139 0.06 -6.20 -24.85
N ILE A 140 -0.32 -6.32 -23.58
CA ILE A 140 0.43 -7.04 -22.55
C ILE A 140 0.43 -8.55 -22.83
N GLU A 141 -0.73 -9.15 -23.07
CA GLU A 141 -0.87 -10.60 -23.33
C GLU A 141 -0.19 -11.06 -24.63
N SER A 142 0.12 -10.13 -25.54
CA SER A 142 0.90 -10.44 -26.76
C SER A 142 2.41 -10.55 -26.53
N LEU A 143 2.92 -10.11 -25.37
CA LEU A 143 4.35 -10.11 -25.07
C LEU A 143 4.85 -11.50 -24.69
N GLU A 144 4.08 -12.23 -23.89
CA GLU A 144 4.42 -13.57 -23.41
C GLU A 144 3.20 -14.47 -23.48
N PHE A 145 3.40 -15.69 -23.98
CA PHE A 145 2.37 -16.70 -23.98
C PHE A 145 2.25 -17.30 -22.56
N LEU A 146 1.05 -17.25 -22.00
CA LEU A 146 0.71 -17.87 -20.72
C LEU A 146 -0.41 -18.90 -20.94
N ASP A 147 -0.12 -20.17 -20.70
CA ASP A 147 -1.06 -21.28 -20.83
C ASP A 147 -1.87 -21.53 -19.55
N GLU A 148 -1.30 -21.24 -18.37
CA GLU A 148 -1.94 -21.45 -17.06
C GLU A 148 -2.52 -20.14 -16.49
N MET A 149 -3.62 -19.65 -17.07
CA MET A 149 -4.30 -18.43 -16.63
C MET A 149 -4.84 -18.53 -15.19
N GLU A 150 -5.16 -19.73 -14.73
CA GLU A 150 -5.65 -19.98 -13.38
C GLU A 150 -4.60 -19.65 -12.32
N LEU A 151 -3.31 -19.81 -12.62
CA LEU A 151 -2.22 -19.42 -11.71
C LEU A 151 -2.08 -17.90 -11.60
N LEU A 152 -2.27 -17.18 -12.71
CA LEU A 152 -2.28 -15.73 -12.72
C LEU A 152 -3.48 -15.20 -11.93
N GLU A 153 -4.67 -15.74 -12.18
CA GLU A 153 -5.88 -15.39 -11.44
C GLU A 153 -5.68 -15.62 -9.93
N GLN A 154 -5.18 -16.79 -9.55
CA GLN A 154 -4.91 -17.11 -8.15
C GLN A 154 -3.89 -16.15 -7.53
N LEU A 155 -2.82 -15.80 -8.24
CA LEU A 155 -1.83 -14.83 -7.76
C LEU A 155 -2.44 -13.43 -7.61
N MET A 156 -3.19 -12.96 -8.61
CA MET A 156 -3.78 -11.62 -8.65
C MET A 156 -4.87 -11.45 -7.57
N GLN A 157 -5.63 -12.50 -7.25
CA GLN A 157 -6.59 -12.51 -6.15
C GLN A 157 -5.95 -12.42 -4.75
N HIS A 158 -4.63 -12.62 -4.65
CA HIS A 158 -3.88 -12.55 -3.39
C HIS A 158 -3.07 -11.26 -3.21
N TYR A 159 -3.28 -10.28 -4.09
CA TYR A 159 -2.78 -8.93 -3.93
C TYR A 159 -3.93 -7.93 -4.07
N CYS A 160 -3.83 -6.80 -3.40
CA CYS A 160 -4.80 -5.72 -3.53
C CYS A 160 -4.13 -4.36 -3.68
N LEU A 161 -4.84 -3.46 -4.36
CA LEU A 161 -4.59 -2.03 -4.34
C LEU A 161 -5.65 -1.37 -3.46
N CYS A 162 -5.20 -0.71 -2.40
CA CYS A 162 -6.04 0.08 -1.50
C CYS A 162 -5.66 1.55 -1.57
N TRP A 163 -6.65 2.42 -1.46
CA TRP A 163 -6.40 3.85 -1.27
C TRP A 163 -7.38 4.46 -0.28
N ALA A 164 -6.88 5.44 0.45
CA ALA A 164 -7.64 6.17 1.45
C ALA A 164 -7.41 7.67 1.31
N THR A 165 -8.41 8.46 1.71
CA THR A 165 -8.30 9.93 1.69
C THR A 165 -8.76 10.53 3.01
N LYS A 166 -8.19 11.68 3.36
CA LYS A 166 -8.57 12.54 4.48
C LYS A 166 -8.58 14.00 4.00
N GLY A 167 -9.58 14.77 4.39
CA GLY A 167 -9.79 16.11 3.88
C GLY A 167 -10.05 16.13 2.38
N GLY A 168 -9.59 17.19 1.69
CA GLY A 168 -9.57 17.21 0.22
C GLY A 168 -10.94 17.26 -0.48
N HIS A 169 -12.03 17.57 0.22
CA HIS A 169 -13.36 17.73 -0.39
C HIS A 169 -13.34 18.76 -1.53
N ALA A 170 -12.66 19.89 -1.35
CA ALA A 170 -12.51 20.92 -2.38
C ALA A 170 -11.65 20.48 -3.58
N LEU A 171 -10.88 19.40 -3.44
CA LEU A 171 -10.01 18.83 -4.49
C LEU A 171 -10.64 17.60 -5.17
N GLY A 172 -11.82 17.14 -4.73
CA GLY A 172 -12.46 15.95 -5.29
C GLY A 172 -11.72 14.65 -4.99
N LEU A 173 -10.89 14.56 -3.94
CA LEU A 173 -10.06 13.36 -3.69
C LEU A 173 -10.88 12.07 -3.53
N LYS A 174 -12.15 12.17 -3.08
CA LYS A 174 -13.06 11.03 -2.92
C LYS A 174 -13.52 10.43 -4.26
N GLU A 175 -13.34 11.14 -5.37
CA GLU A 175 -13.72 10.71 -6.72
C GLU A 175 -12.59 9.99 -7.46
N ILE A 176 -11.38 9.95 -6.87
CA ILE A 176 -10.23 9.26 -7.46
C ILE A 176 -10.48 7.74 -7.48
N THR A 177 -10.26 7.15 -8.66
CA THR A 177 -10.28 5.71 -8.93
C THR A 177 -9.05 5.31 -9.75
N TYR A 178 -8.75 4.01 -9.77
CA TYR A 178 -7.86 3.38 -10.75
C TYR A 178 -8.52 3.28 -12.12
#